data_AF-A0A971XUD5-F1
#
_entry.id   AF-A0A971XUD5-F1
#
_cell.length_a   1.000
_cell.length_b   1.000
_cell.length_c   1.000
_cell.angle_alpha   90.00
_cell.angle_beta   90.00
_cell.angle_gamma   90.00
#
_symmetry.space_group_name_H-M   'P 1'
#
loop_
_entity.id
_entity.type
_entity.pdbx_description
1 polymer ?
#
loop_
_entity_poly.entity_id
_entity_poly.type
_entity_poly.pdbx_seq_one_letter_code
_entity_poly.pdbx_strand_id
1 'polypeptide(L)'
;MQKDIPAGGRILPFAGSGEKDEWVHVCLASPFGRAQVLDKQHVQIWAKDFHNNRSGMLSRARLRRENSRVEVGLSQVEKGAALVLYGGSGGWERALELIVIDGRAMVGAVRGGRDDRWELAQAAVDNSAKRLVIERNGDLFACYVEEQLIWRGGLPFDLPPARILLRAVGKVDVLTPEYSAVFGPVLAWGVMDETTLSGRLVDDDGKLLAGSVHIAGDPFAAAKTDEKGQFTVSFTSAGDDVLVCGAVGRGWKAVSTAELQGGGAFPDIVIPKEDQPRPEYPRPDFDRSDGWWQNLNGTWWFALDPEDRGLAENWVENEEPFEHVIRVPFPWTSLLACGEEAAAGPDHYTGIWGGYTGTAWYRRKVVIDPGFPKGQIGVLKFGAVNLTAEVYWDGKLVGKNEGGYAPFECELGELEAGSQHTLVVRVAFPKEFNPIDFSIGKQGWWFSHAPGIWQTVMLEARWPESHIEELHVLPEVHFASKTAL
;
A
#
# COMPACT_ATOMS: atom_id res chain seq x y z
N MET A 1 -11.36 -10.64 -30.92
CA MET A 1 -12.56 -10.62 -30.05
C MET A 1 -13.06 -9.18 -30.01
N GLN A 2 -13.79 -8.79 -31.05
CA GLN A 2 -14.35 -7.44 -31.24
C GLN A 2 -15.78 -7.62 -31.76
N LYS A 3 -16.53 -8.53 -31.12
CA LYS A 3 -17.94 -8.72 -31.44
C LYS A 3 -18.72 -7.63 -30.70
N ASP A 4 -19.20 -6.67 -31.48
CA ASP A 4 -20.26 -5.72 -31.20
C ASP A 4 -20.47 -5.38 -29.72
N ILE A 5 -19.55 -4.56 -29.19
CA ILE A 5 -19.77 -3.89 -27.91
C ILE A 5 -21.01 -2.98 -28.10
N PRO A 6 -22.10 -3.18 -27.35
CA PRO A 6 -23.25 -2.30 -27.41
C PRO A 6 -22.81 -0.85 -27.15
N ALA A 7 -23.46 0.12 -27.83
CA ALA A 7 -23.13 1.53 -27.68
C ALA A 7 -23.07 1.95 -26.18
N GLY A 8 -21.94 2.53 -25.78
CA GLY A 8 -21.68 2.97 -24.40
C GLY A 8 -20.95 1.95 -23.50
N GLY A 9 -20.68 0.74 -23.98
CA GLY A 9 -19.83 -0.23 -23.27
C GLY A 9 -18.34 0.05 -23.44
N ARG A 10 -17.55 -0.19 -22.40
CA ARG A 10 -16.09 -0.17 -22.43
C ARG A 10 -15.57 -1.59 -22.12
N ILE A 11 -14.64 -2.09 -22.94
CA ILE A 11 -13.83 -3.26 -22.57
C ILE A 11 -12.72 -2.75 -21.63
N LEU A 12 -12.62 -3.34 -20.44
CA LEU A 12 -11.50 -3.11 -19.53
C LEU A 12 -10.47 -4.24 -19.74
N PRO A 13 -9.29 -3.97 -20.34
CA PRO A 13 -8.27 -4.98 -20.60
C PRO A 13 -7.60 -5.46 -19.29
N PHE A 14 -6.98 -6.64 -19.31
CA PHE A 14 -6.09 -7.09 -18.23
C PHE A 14 -4.66 -6.61 -18.52
N ALA A 15 -4.03 -5.88 -17.59
CA ALA A 15 -2.66 -5.39 -17.75
C ALA A 15 -1.60 -6.26 -17.05
N GLY A 16 -0.43 -6.42 -17.70
CA GLY A 16 0.82 -6.95 -17.16
C GLY A 16 1.99 -6.20 -17.81
N SER A 17 3.11 -6.04 -17.10
CA SER A 17 4.24 -5.20 -17.53
C SER A 17 4.88 -5.71 -18.84
N GLY A 18 4.95 -4.83 -19.85
CA GLY A 18 5.66 -5.13 -21.09
C GLY A 18 5.16 -4.37 -22.32
N GLU A 19 5.83 -3.26 -22.59
CA GLU A 19 5.91 -2.51 -23.87
C GLU A 19 4.77 -1.56 -24.32
N LYS A 20 5.26 -0.42 -24.83
CA LYS A 20 4.55 0.75 -25.36
C LYS A 20 3.82 0.40 -26.66
N ASP A 21 2.51 0.59 -26.69
CA ASP A 21 1.84 1.64 -27.46
C ASP A 21 0.30 1.55 -27.27
N GLU A 22 -0.22 2.61 -26.64
CA GLU A 22 -1.63 3.01 -26.49
C GLU A 22 -2.68 1.97 -26.06
N TRP A 23 -2.71 1.65 -24.75
CA TRP A 23 -3.91 1.12 -24.08
C TRP A 23 -4.02 1.67 -22.64
N VAL A 24 -5.21 2.13 -22.24
CA VAL A 24 -5.48 2.63 -20.88
C VAL A 24 -5.32 1.50 -19.86
N HIS A 25 -4.34 1.64 -18.96
CA HIS A 25 -3.95 0.64 -17.97
C HIS A 25 -5.08 0.32 -16.99
N VAL A 26 -5.54 -0.93 -16.98
CA VAL A 26 -6.44 -1.47 -15.96
C VAL A 26 -5.74 -2.66 -15.29
N CYS A 27 -5.16 -2.40 -14.12
CA CYS A 27 -4.48 -3.41 -13.31
C CYS A 27 -5.53 -4.19 -12.50
N LEU A 28 -6.12 -5.24 -13.06
CA LEU A 28 -7.13 -6.06 -12.35
C LEU A 28 -6.53 -6.99 -11.28
N ALA A 29 -5.42 -6.56 -10.68
CA ALA A 29 -4.88 -7.10 -9.43
C ALA A 29 -4.80 -5.96 -8.42
N SER A 30 -4.88 -6.27 -7.11
CA SER A 30 -4.10 -5.44 -6.19
C SER A 30 -2.67 -5.43 -6.76
N PRO A 31 -1.89 -4.34 -6.72
CA PRO A 31 -0.49 -4.41 -7.14
C PRO A 31 0.29 -5.50 -6.38
N PHE A 32 -0.35 -6.07 -5.36
CA PHE A 32 0.17 -6.98 -4.36
C PHE A 32 -0.59 -8.31 -4.26
N GLY A 33 -1.67 -8.50 -5.04
CA GLY A 33 -2.32 -9.80 -5.20
C GLY A 33 -1.66 -10.55 -6.36
N ARG A 34 -1.46 -11.87 -6.24
CA ARG A 34 -0.87 -12.65 -7.34
C ARG A 34 -1.89 -12.86 -8.45
N ALA A 35 -1.79 -12.04 -9.48
CA ALA A 35 -2.45 -12.26 -10.76
C ALA A 35 -1.41 -12.53 -11.83
N GLN A 36 -1.63 -13.56 -12.65
CA GLN A 36 -0.78 -13.87 -13.79
C GLN A 36 -1.52 -13.48 -15.07
N VAL A 37 -0.94 -12.58 -15.86
CA VAL A 37 -1.44 -12.33 -17.22
C VAL A 37 -1.06 -13.52 -18.08
N LEU A 38 -2.08 -14.21 -18.61
CA LEU A 38 -1.87 -15.36 -19.48
C LEU A 38 -1.75 -14.90 -20.94
N ASP A 39 -2.55 -13.91 -21.33
CA ASP A 39 -2.53 -13.29 -22.65
C ASP A 39 -3.22 -11.91 -22.63
N LYS A 40 -3.40 -11.27 -23.80
CA LYS A 40 -4.04 -9.94 -23.94
C LYS A 40 -5.50 -9.86 -23.46
N GLN A 41 -6.15 -11.00 -23.19
CA GLN A 41 -7.57 -11.13 -22.89
C GLN A 41 -7.85 -11.90 -21.59
N HIS A 42 -6.85 -12.57 -21.01
CA HIS A 42 -7.05 -13.43 -19.85
C HIS A 42 -6.06 -13.18 -18.72
N VAL A 43 -6.57 -13.25 -17.49
CA VAL A 43 -5.79 -13.22 -16.25
C VAL A 43 -6.17 -14.38 -15.34
N GLN A 44 -5.19 -14.96 -14.66
CA GLN A 44 -5.40 -15.96 -13.61
C GLN A 44 -5.21 -15.33 -12.23
N ILE A 45 -6.16 -15.52 -11.33
CA ILE A 45 -6.11 -15.10 -9.93
C ILE A 45 -6.00 -16.34 -9.04
N TRP A 46 -5.11 -16.31 -8.03
CA TRP A 46 -4.89 -17.41 -7.09
C TRP A 46 -5.59 -17.17 -5.74
N ALA A 47 -6.08 -18.22 -5.08
CA ALA A 47 -6.86 -18.09 -3.84
C ALA A 47 -6.03 -18.10 -2.52
N LYS A 48 -4.77 -18.56 -2.54
CA LYS A 48 -3.93 -18.73 -1.34
C LYS A 48 -3.34 -17.38 -0.87
N ASP A 49 -4.17 -16.60 -0.19
CA ASP A 49 -3.77 -15.42 0.60
C ASP A 49 -4.58 -15.40 1.93
N PHE A 50 -4.39 -16.46 2.72
CA PHE A 50 -5.26 -16.87 3.82
C PHE A 50 -5.27 -15.96 5.06
N HIS A 51 -4.37 -14.97 5.13
CA HIS A 51 -4.38 -13.97 6.19
C HIS A 51 -4.45 -12.57 5.57
N ASN A 52 -5.56 -11.88 5.84
CA ASN A 52 -5.93 -10.55 5.36
C ASN A 52 -6.55 -10.45 3.96
N ASN A 53 -7.58 -11.27 3.68
CA ASN A 53 -8.63 -10.89 2.72
C ASN A 53 -8.07 -10.28 1.41
N ARG A 54 -7.08 -10.91 0.78
CA ARG A 54 -6.45 -10.33 -0.41
C ARG A 54 -7.33 -10.59 -1.62
N SER A 55 -8.19 -9.63 -1.87
CA SER A 55 -8.87 -9.46 -3.15
C SER A 55 -7.82 -9.00 -4.15
N GLY A 56 -7.63 -9.73 -5.24
CA GLY A 56 -6.90 -9.19 -6.37
C GLY A 56 -7.83 -8.37 -7.23
N MET A 57 -7.86 -7.04 -7.11
CA MET A 57 -8.16 -6.15 -8.26
C MET A 57 -8.06 -4.65 -7.92
N LEU A 58 -7.58 -3.82 -8.86
CA LEU A 58 -8.02 -2.44 -9.00
C LEU A 58 -8.11 -1.98 -10.47
N SER A 59 -9.31 -1.83 -10.98
CA SER A 59 -9.52 -0.92 -12.11
C SER A 59 -9.52 0.53 -11.64
N ARG A 60 -8.87 1.44 -12.38
CA ARG A 60 -9.09 2.89 -12.27
C ARG A 60 -10.57 3.29 -12.49
N ALA A 61 -11.41 2.38 -12.97
CA ALA A 61 -12.80 2.60 -13.28
C ALA A 61 -13.73 2.43 -12.06
N ARG A 62 -14.55 3.46 -11.82
CA ARG A 62 -15.77 3.36 -11.02
C ARG A 62 -16.99 3.24 -11.92
N LEU A 63 -18.01 2.55 -11.45
CA LEU A 63 -19.33 2.50 -12.05
C LEU A 63 -20.21 3.60 -11.46
N ARG A 64 -20.95 4.28 -12.32
CA ARG A 64 -22.02 5.20 -11.95
C ARG A 64 -23.08 4.49 -11.11
N ARG A 65 -23.77 5.26 -10.30
CA ARG A 65 -24.90 4.77 -9.51
C ARG A 65 -26.07 4.41 -10.41
N GLU A 66 -26.29 5.20 -11.45
CA GLU A 66 -27.36 5.05 -12.42
C GLU A 66 -26.90 4.20 -13.60
N ASN A 67 -27.66 3.15 -13.92
CA ASN A 67 -27.54 2.37 -15.15
C ASN A 67 -26.13 1.87 -15.46
N SER A 68 -25.50 1.19 -14.50
CA SER A 68 -24.22 0.52 -14.73
C SER A 68 -24.40 -1.00 -14.83
N ARG A 69 -23.57 -1.63 -15.65
CA ARG A 69 -23.53 -3.09 -15.80
C ARG A 69 -22.09 -3.55 -15.89
N VAL A 70 -21.80 -4.70 -15.31
CA VAL A 70 -20.54 -5.39 -15.51
C VAL A 70 -20.82 -6.82 -15.91
N GLU A 71 -20.08 -7.28 -16.91
CA GLU A 71 -20.07 -8.65 -17.38
C GLU A 71 -18.63 -9.12 -17.45
N VAL A 72 -18.35 -10.30 -16.88
CA VAL A 72 -17.03 -10.92 -16.94
C VAL A 72 -17.15 -12.37 -17.38
N GLY A 73 -16.28 -12.76 -18.31
CA GLY A 73 -16.12 -14.14 -18.73
C GLY A 73 -15.23 -14.93 -17.77
N LEU A 74 -15.50 -16.21 -17.60
CA LEU A 74 -14.70 -17.18 -16.88
C LEU A 74 -14.24 -18.24 -17.89
N SER A 75 -12.94 -18.32 -18.10
CA SER A 75 -12.34 -19.33 -18.98
C SER A 75 -12.06 -20.63 -18.22
N GLN A 76 -11.78 -20.53 -16.92
CA GLN A 76 -11.61 -21.67 -16.02
C GLN A 76 -12.00 -21.29 -14.59
N VAL A 77 -12.81 -22.13 -13.95
CA VAL A 77 -13.21 -22.00 -12.54
C VAL A 77 -12.78 -23.29 -11.85
N GLU A 78 -11.61 -23.31 -11.20
CA GLU A 78 -11.13 -24.55 -10.56
C GLU A 78 -12.02 -24.97 -9.39
N LYS A 79 -12.23 -24.04 -8.44
CA LYS A 79 -13.19 -24.22 -7.34
C LYS A 79 -14.25 -23.15 -7.30
N GLY A 80 -13.86 -21.89 -7.48
CA GLY A 80 -14.83 -20.80 -7.50
C GLY A 80 -14.24 -19.47 -7.95
N ALA A 81 -15.14 -18.59 -8.34
CA ALA A 81 -14.85 -17.24 -8.80
C ALA A 81 -15.90 -16.27 -8.24
N ALA A 82 -15.51 -15.00 -8.04
CA ALA A 82 -16.44 -13.96 -7.65
C ALA A 82 -16.26 -12.68 -8.47
N LEU A 83 -17.39 -12.07 -8.83
CA LEU A 83 -17.50 -10.70 -9.31
C LEU A 83 -18.07 -9.85 -8.17
N VAL A 84 -17.42 -8.73 -7.82
CA VAL A 84 -17.78 -7.92 -6.66
C VAL A 84 -17.91 -6.45 -7.06
N LEU A 85 -18.98 -5.77 -6.64
CA LEU A 85 -19.07 -4.31 -6.67
C LEU A 85 -18.69 -3.75 -5.30
N TYR A 86 -17.69 -2.89 -5.25
CA TYR A 86 -17.10 -2.40 -4.02
C TYR A 86 -17.13 -0.87 -3.91
N GLY A 87 -17.69 -0.37 -2.82
CA GLY A 87 -17.94 1.05 -2.58
C GLY A 87 -17.02 1.72 -1.56
N GLY A 88 -15.89 1.13 -1.17
CA GLY A 88 -14.96 1.76 -0.22
C GLY A 88 -13.83 2.54 -0.90
N SER A 89 -13.21 3.46 -0.15
CA SER A 89 -11.92 4.08 -0.52
C SER A 89 -10.74 3.18 -0.13
N GLY A 90 -10.81 2.46 0.99
CA GLY A 90 -9.83 1.45 1.46
C GLY A 90 -10.40 0.71 2.67
N GLY A 91 -10.04 -0.57 2.89
CA GLY A 91 -10.67 -1.40 3.93
C GLY A 91 -12.11 -1.82 3.58
N TRP A 92 -12.60 -2.96 4.08
CA TRP A 92 -13.82 -3.62 3.60
C TRP A 92 -15.13 -2.94 4.02
N GLU A 93 -15.37 -1.74 3.51
CA GLU A 93 -16.47 -0.90 3.99
C GLU A 93 -17.83 -1.37 3.48
N ARG A 94 -18.01 -1.57 2.16
CA ARG A 94 -19.31 -1.90 1.53
C ARG A 94 -19.13 -2.66 0.22
N ALA A 95 -19.72 -3.84 0.08
CA ALA A 95 -19.61 -4.64 -1.15
C ALA A 95 -20.87 -5.47 -1.45
N LEU A 96 -21.12 -5.71 -2.74
CA LEU A 96 -22.05 -6.72 -3.27
C LEU A 96 -21.23 -7.78 -4.00
N GLU A 97 -21.36 -9.04 -3.62
CA GLU A 97 -20.59 -10.17 -4.12
C GLU A 97 -21.51 -11.14 -4.87
N LEU A 98 -21.16 -11.48 -6.12
CA LEU A 98 -21.72 -12.60 -6.86
C LEU A 98 -20.64 -13.68 -6.97
N ILE A 99 -20.84 -14.80 -6.28
CA ILE A 99 -19.88 -15.89 -6.16
C ILE A 99 -20.44 -17.11 -6.87
N VAL A 100 -19.61 -17.79 -7.66
CA VAL A 100 -19.88 -19.15 -8.16
C VAL A 100 -18.84 -20.10 -7.60
N ILE A 101 -19.27 -21.16 -6.94
CA ILE A 101 -18.41 -22.18 -6.32
C ILE A 101 -19.13 -23.52 -6.26
N ASP A 102 -18.47 -24.61 -6.67
CA ASP A 102 -18.98 -25.99 -6.58
C ASP A 102 -20.47 -26.15 -7.03
N GLY A 103 -20.84 -25.58 -8.18
CA GLY A 103 -22.18 -25.71 -8.78
C GLY A 103 -23.27 -24.87 -8.11
N ARG A 104 -22.86 -23.86 -7.35
CA ARG A 104 -23.76 -22.93 -6.66
C ARG A 104 -23.37 -21.51 -6.98
N ALA A 105 -24.37 -20.68 -7.21
CA ALA A 105 -24.25 -19.24 -7.19
C ALA A 105 -24.73 -18.71 -5.84
N MET A 106 -24.00 -17.78 -5.26
CA MET A 106 -24.34 -17.09 -4.03
C MET A 106 -24.24 -15.60 -4.24
N VAL A 107 -25.20 -14.85 -3.69
CA VAL A 107 -25.18 -13.40 -3.68
C VAL A 107 -25.08 -12.94 -2.23
N GLY A 108 -24.03 -12.18 -1.93
CA GLY A 108 -23.76 -11.67 -0.59
C GLY A 108 -23.63 -10.16 -0.57
N ALA A 109 -23.97 -9.54 0.55
CA ALA A 109 -23.63 -8.15 0.84
C ALA A 109 -22.73 -8.09 2.07
N VAL A 110 -21.77 -7.17 2.07
CA VAL A 110 -20.79 -7.01 3.15
C VAL A 110 -20.70 -5.55 3.54
N ARG A 111 -20.74 -5.26 4.84
CA ARG A 111 -20.39 -3.96 5.39
C ARG A 111 -19.39 -4.17 6.55
N GLY A 112 -18.40 -3.31 6.73
CA GLY A 112 -17.52 -3.36 7.92
C GLY A 112 -16.86 -4.71 8.23
N GLY A 113 -16.43 -5.48 7.22
CA GLY A 113 -15.64 -6.71 7.44
C GLY A 113 -16.42 -8.04 7.54
N ARG A 114 -15.98 -8.97 8.42
CA ARG A 114 -16.48 -10.37 8.45
C ARG A 114 -17.80 -10.54 9.20
N ASP A 115 -18.08 -9.70 10.18
CA ASP A 115 -19.18 -9.90 11.13
C ASP A 115 -20.49 -9.23 10.68
N ASP A 116 -20.46 -8.34 9.69
CA ASP A 116 -21.62 -7.64 9.14
C ASP A 116 -21.81 -8.02 7.66
N ARG A 117 -22.19 -9.30 7.47
CA ARG A 117 -22.43 -9.95 6.17
C ARG A 117 -23.85 -10.48 6.06
N TRP A 118 -24.44 -10.33 4.87
CA TRP A 118 -25.77 -10.85 4.53
C TRP A 118 -25.67 -11.81 3.36
N GLU A 119 -26.28 -12.99 3.51
CA GLU A 119 -26.57 -13.88 2.39
C GLU A 119 -27.92 -13.47 1.79
N LEU A 120 -27.89 -12.94 0.57
CA LEU A 120 -29.06 -12.39 -0.10
C LEU A 120 -29.80 -13.44 -0.92
N ALA A 121 -29.06 -14.37 -1.53
CA ALA A 121 -29.62 -15.49 -2.29
C ALA A 121 -28.59 -16.59 -2.54
N GLN A 122 -29.10 -17.79 -2.81
CA GLN A 122 -28.35 -18.92 -3.34
C GLN A 122 -29.18 -19.60 -4.44
N ALA A 123 -28.52 -20.06 -5.50
CA ALA A 123 -29.12 -20.90 -6.53
C ALA A 123 -28.16 -22.00 -6.99
N ALA A 124 -28.70 -23.13 -7.46
CA ALA A 124 -27.92 -24.09 -8.21
C ALA A 124 -27.60 -23.51 -9.61
N VAL A 125 -26.38 -23.72 -10.07
CA VAL A 125 -25.91 -23.33 -11.41
C VAL A 125 -25.05 -24.44 -12.01
N ASP A 126 -24.93 -24.45 -13.33
CA ASP A 126 -24.03 -25.38 -14.00
C ASP A 126 -22.57 -25.13 -13.58
N ASN A 127 -21.83 -26.21 -13.30
CA ASN A 127 -20.38 -26.16 -13.08
C ASN A 127 -19.63 -25.63 -14.30
N SER A 128 -20.25 -25.65 -15.48
CA SER A 128 -19.69 -25.10 -16.71
C SER A 128 -19.86 -23.58 -16.85
N ALA A 129 -20.44 -22.88 -15.86
CA ALA A 129 -20.68 -21.44 -15.90
C ALA A 129 -19.42 -20.66 -16.29
N LYS A 130 -19.56 -19.86 -17.34
CA LYS A 130 -18.51 -19.06 -17.99
C LYS A 130 -18.78 -17.57 -17.90
N ARG A 131 -19.85 -17.12 -17.26
CA ARG A 131 -20.20 -15.69 -17.22
C ARG A 131 -20.89 -15.27 -15.94
N LEU A 132 -20.39 -14.18 -15.36
CA LEU A 132 -21.00 -13.48 -14.23
C LEU A 132 -21.40 -12.07 -14.65
N VAL A 133 -22.59 -11.64 -14.23
CA VAL A 133 -23.11 -10.30 -14.52
C VAL A 133 -23.68 -9.66 -13.27
N ILE A 134 -23.32 -8.38 -13.03
CA ILE A 134 -24.00 -7.53 -12.06
C ILE A 134 -24.52 -6.29 -12.78
N GLU A 135 -25.81 -6.01 -12.62
CA GLU A 135 -26.46 -4.78 -13.07
C GLU A 135 -26.83 -3.92 -11.87
N ARG A 136 -26.75 -2.60 -12.04
CA ARG A 136 -27.13 -1.60 -11.04
C ARG A 136 -27.94 -0.49 -11.69
N ASN A 137 -29.06 -0.15 -11.09
CA ASN A 137 -29.85 1.02 -11.42
C ASN A 137 -30.28 1.73 -10.13
N GLY A 138 -29.54 2.78 -9.76
CA GLY A 138 -29.69 3.45 -8.48
C GLY A 138 -29.28 2.52 -7.34
N ASP A 139 -30.26 2.16 -6.51
CA ASP A 139 -30.08 1.27 -5.35
C ASP A 139 -30.62 -0.13 -5.59
N LEU A 140 -31.07 -0.44 -6.81
CA LEU A 140 -31.48 -1.77 -7.22
C LEU A 140 -30.38 -2.46 -7.99
N PHE A 141 -30.13 -3.71 -7.64
CA PHE A 141 -29.11 -4.57 -8.22
C PHE A 141 -29.76 -5.83 -8.79
N ALA A 142 -29.14 -6.40 -9.81
CA ALA A 142 -29.47 -7.73 -10.30
C ALA A 142 -28.20 -8.52 -10.60
N CYS A 143 -28.15 -9.76 -10.15
CA CYS A 143 -27.02 -10.67 -10.30
C CYS A 143 -27.42 -11.86 -11.16
N TYR A 144 -26.63 -12.15 -12.19
CA TYR A 144 -26.88 -13.26 -13.10
C TYR A 144 -25.64 -14.15 -13.25
N VAL A 145 -25.88 -15.44 -13.39
CA VAL A 145 -24.90 -16.40 -13.87
C VAL A 145 -25.41 -16.92 -15.21
N GLU A 146 -24.60 -16.76 -16.25
CA GLU A 146 -25.06 -16.90 -17.63
C GLU A 146 -26.25 -16.00 -17.96
N GLU A 147 -27.44 -16.57 -18.09
CA GLU A 147 -28.72 -15.88 -18.32
C GLU A 147 -29.69 -16.08 -17.14
N GLN A 148 -29.31 -16.90 -16.16
CA GLN A 148 -30.11 -17.20 -14.98
C GLN A 148 -30.02 -16.04 -13.99
N LEU A 149 -31.16 -15.42 -13.69
CA LEU A 149 -31.27 -14.46 -12.60
C LEU A 149 -31.11 -15.20 -11.26
N ILE A 150 -30.09 -14.83 -10.49
CA ILE A 150 -29.85 -15.39 -9.15
C ILE A 150 -30.53 -14.53 -8.09
N TRP A 151 -30.43 -13.21 -8.20
CA TRP A 151 -30.98 -12.28 -7.23
C TRP A 151 -31.28 -10.93 -7.86
N ARG A 152 -32.33 -10.26 -7.36
CA ARG A 152 -32.62 -8.86 -7.65
C ARG A 152 -33.17 -8.18 -6.40
N GLY A 153 -32.61 -7.03 -6.02
CA GLY A 153 -33.05 -6.30 -4.84
C GLY A 153 -32.16 -5.12 -4.50
N GLY A 154 -32.48 -4.44 -3.39
CA GLY A 154 -31.64 -3.41 -2.81
C GLY A 154 -30.69 -3.95 -1.75
N LEU A 155 -29.65 -3.17 -1.42
CA LEU A 155 -28.71 -3.48 -0.36
C LEU A 155 -29.17 -2.90 0.99
N PRO A 156 -28.78 -3.51 2.13
CA PRO A 156 -29.09 -2.99 3.46
C PRO A 156 -28.29 -1.73 3.84
N PHE A 157 -27.49 -1.21 2.91
CA PHE A 157 -26.66 -0.03 3.05
C PHE A 157 -26.52 0.68 1.70
N ASP A 158 -26.18 1.97 1.73
CA ASP A 158 -25.86 2.73 0.53
C ASP A 158 -24.50 2.28 -0.03
N LEU A 159 -24.49 1.81 -1.28
CA LEU A 159 -23.25 1.52 -2.00
C LEU A 159 -22.93 2.74 -2.88
N PRO A 160 -21.86 3.51 -2.66
CA PRO A 160 -21.50 4.65 -3.52
C PRO A 160 -21.06 4.18 -4.93
N PRO A 161 -20.62 5.07 -5.84
CA PRO A 161 -20.01 4.64 -7.10
C PRO A 161 -18.92 3.59 -6.88
N ALA A 162 -19.13 2.43 -7.50
CA ALA A 162 -18.48 1.19 -7.09
C ALA A 162 -17.37 0.77 -8.05
N ARG A 163 -16.29 0.20 -7.51
CA ARG A 163 -15.20 -0.45 -8.24
C ARG A 163 -15.55 -1.93 -8.50
N ILE A 164 -14.92 -2.54 -9.51
CA ILE A 164 -15.20 -3.90 -10.02
C ILE A 164 -14.21 -4.98 -9.54
N LEU A 165 -14.42 -5.53 -8.33
CA LEU A 165 -13.88 -6.77 -7.75
C LEU A 165 -13.81 -8.04 -8.62
N LEU A 166 -12.64 -8.66 -8.86
CA LEU A 166 -12.55 -10.08 -9.28
C LEU A 166 -11.82 -10.91 -8.21
N ARG A 167 -12.25 -12.16 -7.98
CA ARG A 167 -11.59 -13.04 -6.99
C ARG A 167 -11.66 -14.51 -7.38
N ALA A 168 -10.60 -15.24 -7.11
CA ALA A 168 -10.67 -16.69 -6.97
C ALA A 168 -11.20 -17.04 -5.57
N VAL A 169 -12.07 -18.05 -5.49
CA VAL A 169 -12.69 -18.50 -4.24
C VAL A 169 -12.46 -20.00 -4.09
N GLY A 170 -12.08 -20.45 -2.88
CA GLY A 170 -11.84 -21.86 -2.58
C GLY A 170 -12.34 -22.23 -1.19
N LYS A 171 -12.51 -23.54 -0.93
CA LYS A 171 -12.69 -24.06 0.42
C LYS A 171 -11.32 -24.11 1.11
N VAL A 172 -11.30 -23.78 2.39
CA VAL A 172 -10.08 -23.63 3.19
C VAL A 172 -9.27 -24.93 3.22
N ASP A 173 -8.06 -24.91 2.64
CA ASP A 173 -6.95 -25.76 3.09
C ASP A 173 -5.63 -24.97 2.98
N VAL A 174 -4.78 -25.08 4.00
CA VAL A 174 -3.87 -23.99 4.41
C VAL A 174 -2.45 -24.12 3.82
N LEU A 175 -2.11 -25.23 3.15
CA LEU A 175 -0.71 -25.56 2.88
C LEU A 175 -0.28 -25.53 1.39
N THR A 176 -1.18 -25.61 0.41
CA THR A 176 -0.84 -25.59 -1.04
C THR A 176 -1.74 -24.65 -1.86
N PRO A 177 -1.25 -23.93 -2.88
CA PRO A 177 -2.07 -23.09 -3.76
C PRO A 177 -2.86 -23.99 -4.73
N GLU A 178 -3.89 -24.66 -4.23
CA GLU A 178 -4.65 -25.63 -5.02
C GLU A 178 -5.76 -25.00 -5.86
N TYR A 179 -5.99 -23.68 -5.76
CA TYR A 179 -7.15 -23.03 -6.35
C TYR A 179 -6.83 -21.69 -7.04
N SER A 180 -7.38 -21.54 -8.24
CA SER A 180 -7.33 -20.35 -9.07
C SER A 180 -8.60 -20.18 -9.92
N ALA A 181 -8.79 -18.99 -10.46
CA ALA A 181 -9.81 -18.68 -11.45
C ALA A 181 -9.20 -17.89 -12.61
N VAL A 182 -9.53 -18.26 -13.84
CA VAL A 182 -9.08 -17.58 -15.06
C VAL A 182 -10.23 -16.75 -15.61
N PHE A 183 -10.05 -15.44 -15.61
CA PHE A 183 -11.02 -14.46 -16.08
C PHE A 183 -10.69 -14.04 -17.51
N GLY A 184 -11.73 -13.94 -18.35
CA GLY A 184 -11.71 -13.31 -19.66
C GLY A 184 -12.18 -11.84 -19.56
N PRO A 185 -12.22 -11.09 -20.69
CA PRO A 185 -12.34 -9.63 -20.66
C PRO A 185 -13.55 -9.13 -19.86
N VAL A 186 -13.36 -8.01 -19.15
CA VAL A 186 -14.45 -7.36 -18.41
C VAL A 186 -15.12 -6.32 -19.32
N LEU A 187 -16.42 -6.48 -19.53
CA LEU A 187 -17.27 -5.50 -20.19
C LEU A 187 -17.99 -4.67 -19.14
N ALA A 188 -17.83 -3.35 -19.18
CA ALA A 188 -18.44 -2.43 -18.25
C ALA A 188 -19.22 -1.32 -18.98
N TRP A 189 -20.44 -1.04 -18.52
CA TRP A 189 -21.29 0.06 -18.96
C TRP A 189 -21.56 0.99 -17.79
N GLY A 190 -21.80 2.27 -18.09
CA GLY A 190 -22.01 3.28 -17.05
C GLY A 190 -20.73 3.54 -16.24
N VAL A 191 -19.56 3.45 -16.87
CA VAL A 191 -18.28 3.80 -16.24
C VAL A 191 -18.20 5.32 -16.04
N MET A 192 -17.69 5.76 -14.89
CA MET A 192 -17.43 7.16 -14.59
C MET A 192 -16.31 7.71 -15.47
N ASP A 193 -16.38 9.01 -15.75
CA ASP A 193 -15.32 9.69 -16.47
C ASP A 193 -14.14 9.98 -15.53
N GLU A 194 -12.95 10.07 -16.11
CA GLU A 194 -11.76 10.43 -15.37
C GLU A 194 -11.84 11.90 -14.95
N THR A 195 -11.47 12.15 -13.70
CA THR A 195 -11.36 13.44 -13.07
C THR A 195 -9.87 13.77 -12.95
N THR A 196 -9.47 14.94 -13.41
CA THR A 196 -8.09 15.42 -13.26
C THR A 196 -8.05 16.58 -12.28
N LEU A 197 -7.22 16.44 -11.25
CA LEU A 197 -6.90 17.49 -10.29
C LEU A 197 -5.46 17.93 -10.47
N SER A 198 -5.23 19.24 -10.40
CA SER A 198 -3.88 19.81 -10.39
C SER A 198 -3.72 20.79 -9.24
N GLY A 199 -2.47 21.13 -8.93
CA GLY A 199 -2.18 22.07 -7.86
C GLY A 199 -0.68 22.22 -7.67
N ARG A 200 -0.32 22.94 -6.60
CA ARG A 200 1.08 23.21 -6.27
C ARG A 200 1.29 23.05 -4.76
N LEU A 201 2.39 22.40 -4.38
CA LEU A 201 2.79 22.26 -2.98
C LEU A 201 3.76 23.38 -2.61
N VAL A 202 3.46 24.08 -1.51
CA VAL A 202 4.30 25.15 -0.98
C VAL A 202 4.48 25.03 0.54
N ASP A 203 5.51 25.66 1.09
CA ASP A 203 5.64 25.82 2.55
C ASP A 203 4.88 27.06 3.07
N ASP A 204 5.02 27.32 4.37
CA ASP A 204 4.35 28.45 5.06
C ASP A 204 4.76 29.82 4.49
N ASP A 205 5.94 29.91 3.85
CA ASP A 205 6.49 31.12 3.24
C ASP A 205 6.21 31.19 1.71
N GLY A 206 5.46 30.23 1.17
CA GLY A 206 5.13 30.14 -0.24
C GLY A 206 6.24 29.57 -1.13
N LYS A 207 7.30 29.00 -0.54
CA LYS A 207 8.38 28.35 -1.30
C LYS A 207 7.90 27.00 -1.84
N LEU A 208 8.27 26.71 -3.07
CA LEU A 208 7.92 25.47 -3.78
C LEU A 208 8.52 24.25 -3.07
N LEU A 209 7.71 23.21 -2.94
CA LEU A 209 8.10 21.96 -2.29
C LEU A 209 8.15 20.80 -3.27
N ALA A 210 9.15 19.94 -3.08
CA ALA A 210 9.23 18.66 -3.75
C ALA A 210 8.54 17.59 -2.88
N GLY A 211 7.57 16.90 -3.44
CA GLY A 211 6.75 15.94 -2.73
C GLY A 211 5.93 15.05 -3.64
N SER A 212 4.93 14.40 -3.05
CA SER A 212 3.97 13.59 -3.79
C SER A 212 2.57 13.80 -3.23
N VAL A 213 1.58 13.60 -4.10
CA VAL A 213 0.17 13.56 -3.73
C VAL A 213 -0.43 12.20 -4.09
N HIS A 214 -1.49 11.81 -3.40
CA HIS A 214 -2.34 10.70 -3.80
C HIS A 214 -3.77 10.86 -3.32
N ILE A 215 -4.71 10.17 -3.95
CA ILE A 215 -6.07 10.04 -3.45
C ILE A 215 -6.11 8.94 -2.39
N ALA A 216 -6.73 9.25 -1.25
CA ALA A 216 -6.76 8.34 -0.12
C ALA A 216 -7.37 6.98 -0.50
N GLY A 217 -6.68 5.90 -0.18
CA GLY A 217 -7.07 4.53 -0.49
C GLY A 217 -6.94 4.14 -1.98
N ASP A 218 -6.36 5.00 -2.81
CA ASP A 218 -6.13 4.73 -4.23
C ASP A 218 -4.63 4.86 -4.59
N PRO A 219 -3.86 3.75 -4.51
CA PRO A 219 -2.43 3.76 -4.78
C PRO A 219 -2.07 4.13 -6.23
N PHE A 220 -3.03 4.14 -7.16
CA PHE A 220 -2.79 4.44 -8.58
C PHE A 220 -3.15 5.87 -8.94
N ALA A 221 -3.86 6.57 -8.06
CA ALA A 221 -4.19 7.97 -8.19
C ALA A 221 -3.17 8.79 -7.41
N ALA A 222 -1.91 8.76 -7.86
CA ALA A 222 -0.79 9.45 -7.23
C ALA A 222 0.01 10.26 -8.27
N ALA A 223 0.72 11.29 -7.80
CA ALA A 223 1.62 12.07 -8.64
C ALA A 223 2.78 12.66 -7.82
N LYS A 224 3.99 12.62 -8.39
CA LYS A 224 5.14 13.39 -7.91
C LYS A 224 5.02 14.85 -8.38
N THR A 225 5.45 15.79 -7.55
CA THR A 225 5.56 17.18 -7.99
C THR A 225 6.73 17.38 -8.96
N ASP A 226 6.58 18.25 -9.94
CA ASP A 226 7.68 18.71 -10.79
C ASP A 226 8.64 19.68 -10.05
N GLU A 227 9.66 20.18 -10.75
CA GLU A 227 10.62 21.16 -10.23
C GLU A 227 9.97 22.49 -9.77
N LYS A 228 8.74 22.77 -10.22
CA LYS A 228 7.95 23.93 -9.84
C LYS A 228 6.96 23.62 -8.70
N GLY A 229 7.07 22.44 -8.08
CA GLY A 229 6.17 21.98 -7.03
C GLY A 229 4.76 21.64 -7.54
N GLN A 230 4.54 21.57 -8.86
CA GLN A 230 3.24 21.33 -9.45
C GLN A 230 2.96 19.84 -9.57
N PHE A 231 1.71 19.44 -9.34
CA PHE A 231 1.26 18.07 -9.56
C PHE A 231 0.03 18.06 -10.46
N THR A 232 -0.21 16.94 -11.12
CA THR A 232 -1.46 16.62 -11.79
C THR A 232 -1.76 15.14 -11.56
N VAL A 233 -2.93 14.86 -10.99
CA VAL A 233 -3.38 13.50 -10.66
C VAL A 233 -4.72 13.25 -11.34
N SER A 234 -4.87 12.07 -11.93
CA SER A 234 -6.11 11.65 -12.60
C SER A 234 -6.66 10.39 -11.96
N PHE A 235 -7.97 10.36 -11.71
CA PHE A 235 -8.68 9.27 -11.04
C PHE A 235 -10.18 9.33 -11.31
N THR A 236 -10.95 8.31 -10.96
CA THR A 236 -12.42 8.39 -11.02
C THR A 236 -12.97 8.82 -9.67
N SER A 237 -13.44 10.06 -9.58
CA SER A 237 -13.92 10.63 -8.32
C SER A 237 -15.25 10.02 -7.89
N ALA A 238 -15.42 9.81 -6.57
CA ALA A 238 -16.71 9.49 -5.94
C ALA A 238 -17.49 10.75 -5.50
N GLY A 239 -16.94 11.95 -5.69
CA GLY A 239 -17.57 13.23 -5.39
C GLY A 239 -17.12 13.91 -4.09
N ASP A 240 -16.52 13.17 -3.16
CA ASP A 240 -15.93 13.69 -1.92
C ASP A 240 -14.73 12.81 -1.52
N ASP A 241 -13.76 12.70 -2.44
CA ASP A 241 -12.51 12.00 -2.17
C ASP A 241 -11.56 12.91 -1.36
N VAL A 242 -10.50 12.31 -0.81
CA VAL A 242 -9.48 13.05 -0.05
C VAL A 242 -8.17 13.00 -0.83
N LEU A 243 -7.64 14.16 -1.18
CA LEU A 243 -6.28 14.30 -1.69
C LEU A 243 -5.32 14.44 -0.50
N VAL A 244 -4.38 13.50 -0.39
CA VAL A 244 -3.31 13.50 0.61
C VAL A 244 -2.03 14.02 -0.05
N CYS A 245 -1.39 15.00 0.58
CA CYS A 245 -0.19 15.66 0.08
C CYS A 245 0.92 15.57 1.13
N GLY A 246 2.11 15.09 0.73
CA GLY A 246 3.31 15.05 1.57
C GLY A 246 4.50 15.65 0.84
N ALA A 247 5.43 16.23 1.58
CA ALA A 247 6.66 16.80 1.02
C ALA A 247 7.89 16.40 1.83
N VAL A 248 9.02 16.18 1.16
CA VAL A 248 10.25 15.72 1.81
C VAL A 248 10.76 16.76 2.81
N GLY A 249 11.06 16.32 4.03
CA GLY A 249 11.46 17.18 5.14
C GLY A 249 10.36 18.12 5.66
N ARG A 250 9.10 17.85 5.31
CA ARG A 250 7.90 18.59 5.74
C ARG A 250 6.83 17.60 6.21
N GLY A 251 5.72 18.14 6.70
CA GLY A 251 4.59 17.35 7.15
C GLY A 251 3.70 16.85 6.01
N TRP A 252 2.46 16.54 6.38
CA TRP A 252 1.42 16.03 5.50
C TRP A 252 0.16 16.87 5.63
N LYS A 253 -0.66 16.89 4.58
CA LYS A 253 -1.95 17.58 4.55
C LYS A 253 -2.97 16.80 3.73
N ALA A 254 -4.17 16.64 4.30
CA ALA A 254 -5.32 16.10 3.60
C ALA A 254 -6.26 17.24 3.17
N VAL A 255 -6.81 17.16 1.96
CA VAL A 255 -7.72 18.14 1.37
C VAL A 255 -8.90 17.41 0.73
N SER A 256 -10.15 17.80 1.07
CA SER A 256 -11.33 17.25 0.39
C SER A 256 -11.39 17.75 -1.06
N THR A 257 -11.80 16.87 -1.97
CA THR A 257 -12.02 17.19 -3.38
C THR A 257 -13.46 17.62 -3.68
N ALA A 258 -14.34 17.72 -2.67
CA ALA A 258 -15.76 17.98 -2.87
C ALA A 258 -16.07 19.29 -3.61
N GLU A 259 -15.22 20.30 -3.45
CA GLU A 259 -15.39 21.59 -4.13
C GLU A 259 -14.94 21.56 -5.60
N LEU A 260 -14.20 20.53 -6.02
CA LEU A 260 -13.64 20.36 -7.37
C LEU A 260 -14.29 19.19 -8.13
N GLN A 261 -15.57 18.91 -7.87
CA GLN A 261 -16.33 17.87 -8.56
C GLN A 261 -16.28 18.05 -10.09
N GLY A 262 -15.61 17.13 -10.78
CA GLY A 262 -15.40 17.18 -12.24
C GLY A 262 -14.01 17.66 -12.68
N GLY A 263 -13.12 17.95 -11.73
CA GLY A 263 -11.72 18.30 -11.97
C GLY A 263 -11.45 19.78 -11.75
N GLY A 264 -10.17 20.14 -11.79
CA GLY A 264 -9.76 21.53 -11.60
C GLY A 264 -8.41 21.68 -10.92
N ALA A 265 -8.05 22.94 -10.66
CA ALA A 265 -6.81 23.29 -9.98
C ALA A 265 -7.10 23.74 -8.55
N PHE A 266 -6.42 23.15 -7.58
CA PHE A 266 -6.35 23.68 -6.23
C PHE A 266 -5.55 25.00 -6.22
N PRO A 267 -5.87 25.93 -5.29
CA PRO A 267 -4.91 26.95 -4.90
C PRO A 267 -3.66 26.29 -4.28
N ASP A 268 -2.64 27.09 -4.00
CA ASP A 268 -1.43 26.61 -3.33
C ASP A 268 -1.76 25.82 -2.05
N ILE A 269 -1.33 24.56 -2.03
CA ILE A 269 -1.50 23.67 -0.90
C ILE A 269 -0.28 23.85 0.01
N VAL A 270 -0.47 24.64 1.06
CA VAL A 270 0.55 24.83 2.11
C VAL A 270 0.71 23.53 2.90
N ILE A 271 1.91 22.94 2.86
CA ILE A 271 2.30 21.76 3.63
C ILE A 271 2.97 22.22 4.93
N PRO A 272 2.47 21.80 6.12
CA PRO A 272 2.98 22.27 7.39
C PRO A 272 4.43 21.84 7.63
N LYS A 273 5.08 22.49 8.59
CA LYS A 273 6.34 21.98 9.15
C LYS A 273 6.13 20.57 9.67
N GLU A 274 7.14 19.74 9.53
CA GLU A 274 7.10 18.38 10.05
C GLU A 274 7.06 18.39 11.57
N ASP A 275 6.06 17.71 12.15
CA ASP A 275 6.13 17.28 13.55
C ASP A 275 6.93 15.98 13.57
N GLN A 276 8.20 16.07 13.99
CA GLN A 276 9.14 14.96 13.85
C GLN A 276 8.67 13.75 14.66
N PRO A 277 8.36 12.61 14.00
CA PRO A 277 7.83 11.45 14.70
C PRO A 277 8.92 10.80 15.54
N ARG A 278 8.56 10.36 16.75
CA ARG A 278 9.49 9.78 17.74
C ARG A 278 10.70 10.71 17.98
N PRO A 279 10.49 11.94 18.48
CA PRO A 279 11.57 12.91 18.68
C PRO A 279 12.49 12.53 19.86
N GLU A 280 12.09 11.60 20.72
CA GLU A 280 12.89 11.10 21.84
C GLU A 280 14.10 10.24 21.39
N TYR A 281 15.17 10.24 22.20
CA TYR A 281 16.31 9.34 21.99
C TYR A 281 15.88 7.88 22.25
N PRO A 282 16.01 6.96 21.26
CA PRO A 282 15.29 5.68 21.28
C PRO A 282 15.99 4.57 22.10
N ARG A 283 17.15 4.82 22.73
CA ARG A 283 17.99 3.77 23.33
C ARG A 283 18.26 3.98 24.83
N PRO A 284 17.26 3.72 25.71
CA PRO A 284 17.41 3.96 27.15
C PRO A 284 18.40 3.04 27.86
N ASP A 285 18.63 1.83 27.32
CA ASP A 285 19.61 0.85 27.79
C ASP A 285 21.07 1.28 27.55
N PHE A 286 21.26 2.24 26.65
CA PHE A 286 22.56 2.77 26.27
C PHE A 286 22.46 4.26 25.96
N ASP A 287 21.91 5.00 26.92
CA ASP A 287 21.55 6.40 26.73
C ASP A 287 22.78 7.26 26.40
N ARG A 288 22.72 7.92 25.24
CA ARG A 288 23.69 8.92 24.77
C ARG A 288 23.01 10.25 24.44
N SER A 289 21.82 10.49 24.99
CA SER A 289 21.03 11.70 24.72
C SER A 289 21.71 13.00 25.18
N ASP A 290 22.63 12.92 26.16
CA ASP A 290 23.52 14.03 26.58
C ASP A 290 24.67 14.30 25.57
N GLY A 291 24.90 13.41 24.61
CA GLY A 291 25.90 13.53 23.55
C GLY A 291 25.33 14.15 22.27
N TRP A 292 26.15 14.17 21.21
CA TRP A 292 25.67 14.55 19.89
C TRP A 292 24.95 13.38 19.22
N TRP A 293 23.72 13.62 18.82
CA TRP A 293 22.95 12.74 17.96
C TRP A 293 22.00 13.57 17.10
N GLN A 294 21.61 13.03 15.95
CA GLN A 294 20.70 13.68 15.03
C GLN A 294 19.60 12.69 14.64
N ASN A 295 18.36 13.08 14.87
CA ASN A 295 17.19 12.29 14.49
C ASN A 295 16.95 12.43 12.97
N LEU A 296 16.91 11.31 12.26
CA LEU A 296 16.68 11.28 10.81
C LEU A 296 15.24 10.88 10.45
N ASN A 297 14.37 10.71 11.44
CA ASN A 297 12.94 10.52 11.23
C ASN A 297 12.33 11.71 10.48
N GLY A 298 11.23 11.43 9.79
CA GLY A 298 10.47 12.39 9.02
C GLY A 298 10.08 11.86 7.64
N THR A 299 9.77 12.76 6.72
CA THR A 299 9.21 12.43 5.41
C THR A 299 10.34 12.29 4.38
N TRP A 300 10.46 11.09 3.82
CA TRP A 300 11.52 10.67 2.90
C TRP A 300 10.92 10.40 1.52
N TRP A 301 11.76 10.42 0.48
CA TRP A 301 11.39 9.86 -0.82
C TRP A 301 11.22 8.35 -0.73
N PHE A 302 10.29 7.81 -1.49
CA PHE A 302 9.88 6.41 -1.47
C PHE A 302 9.56 5.88 -2.87
N ALA A 303 9.94 4.63 -3.14
CA ALA A 303 9.60 3.90 -4.35
C ALA A 303 9.29 2.44 -4.02
N LEU A 304 8.28 1.88 -4.68
CA LEU A 304 8.04 0.44 -4.69
C LEU A 304 8.82 -0.20 -5.84
N ASP A 305 9.40 -1.37 -5.60
CA ASP A 305 10.17 -2.13 -6.59
C ASP A 305 9.61 -3.55 -6.71
N PRO A 306 8.40 -3.70 -7.28
CA PRO A 306 7.70 -4.99 -7.37
C PRO A 306 8.45 -6.03 -8.20
N GLU A 307 9.30 -5.61 -9.13
CA GLU A 307 10.08 -6.48 -10.02
C GLU A 307 11.52 -6.72 -9.51
N ASP A 308 11.91 -6.10 -8.40
CA ASP A 308 13.25 -6.16 -7.81
C ASP A 308 14.36 -5.74 -8.79
N ARG A 309 14.10 -4.68 -9.56
CA ARG A 309 14.98 -4.19 -10.63
C ARG A 309 15.85 -3.01 -10.21
N GLY A 310 15.64 -2.45 -9.02
CA GLY A 310 16.27 -1.20 -8.60
C GLY A 310 17.80 -1.24 -8.56
N LEU A 311 18.41 -2.39 -8.22
CA LEU A 311 19.86 -2.54 -8.30
C LEU A 311 20.37 -2.57 -9.75
N ALA A 312 19.65 -3.28 -10.63
CA ALA A 312 20.01 -3.38 -12.05
C ALA A 312 19.86 -2.03 -12.78
N GLU A 313 18.89 -1.22 -12.35
CA GLU A 313 18.62 0.12 -12.89
C GLU A 313 19.32 1.26 -12.12
N ASN A 314 20.22 0.93 -11.20
CA ASN A 314 21.00 1.89 -10.39
C ASN A 314 20.16 2.93 -9.63
N TRP A 315 19.08 2.51 -8.98
CA TRP A 315 18.21 3.37 -8.14
C TRP A 315 18.93 3.96 -6.92
N VAL A 316 20.13 3.46 -6.60
CA VAL A 316 21.01 4.02 -5.58
C VAL A 316 21.41 5.47 -5.91
N GLU A 317 21.68 5.76 -7.19
CA GLU A 317 22.09 7.10 -7.65
C GLU A 317 20.98 7.82 -8.44
N ASN A 318 20.00 7.08 -8.96
CA ASN A 318 18.92 7.62 -9.78
C ASN A 318 17.71 8.06 -8.93
N GLU A 319 17.31 9.33 -9.05
CA GLU A 319 16.15 9.90 -8.33
C GLU A 319 14.79 9.68 -9.02
N GLU A 320 14.80 9.33 -10.31
CA GLU A 320 13.58 9.18 -11.13
C GLU A 320 12.57 8.17 -10.56
N PRO A 321 12.96 6.97 -10.07
CA PRO A 321 12.02 5.98 -9.58
C PRO A 321 11.25 6.39 -8.32
N PHE A 322 11.75 7.38 -7.58
CA PHE A 322 11.13 7.87 -6.35
C PHE A 322 9.96 8.79 -6.67
N GLU A 323 8.77 8.19 -6.81
CA GLU A 323 7.52 8.86 -7.18
C GLU A 323 6.62 9.21 -5.99
N HIS A 324 6.92 8.66 -4.81
CA HIS A 324 6.15 8.85 -3.59
C HIS A 324 7.01 9.43 -2.46
N VAL A 325 6.36 9.97 -1.44
CA VAL A 325 7.00 10.22 -0.14
C VAL A 325 6.40 9.30 0.92
N ILE A 326 7.17 9.02 1.98
CA ILE A 326 6.77 8.17 3.11
C ILE A 326 7.27 8.77 4.43
N ARG A 327 6.47 8.66 5.48
CA ARG A 327 6.86 9.05 6.85
C ARG A 327 7.62 7.91 7.52
N VAL A 328 8.87 8.18 7.91
CA VAL A 328 9.73 7.30 8.72
C VAL A 328 9.74 7.83 10.17
N PRO A 329 9.51 7.00 11.20
CA PRO A 329 9.46 5.55 11.17
C PRO A 329 8.01 5.03 11.19
N PHE A 330 7.62 4.28 10.18
CA PHE A 330 6.39 3.51 10.14
C PHE A 330 6.56 2.41 9.09
N PRO A 331 5.95 1.23 9.27
CA PRO A 331 5.90 0.27 8.17
C PRO A 331 5.10 0.87 7.02
N TRP A 332 5.45 0.57 5.76
CA TRP A 332 4.74 1.15 4.60
C TRP A 332 3.25 0.75 4.56
N THR A 333 2.87 -0.28 5.31
CA THR A 333 1.48 -0.70 5.47
C THR A 333 0.65 0.21 6.40
N SER A 334 1.29 1.07 7.19
CA SER A 334 0.64 1.98 8.14
C SER A 334 -0.02 3.17 7.46
N LEU A 335 -1.20 3.57 7.94
CA LEU A 335 -1.85 4.82 7.53
C LEU A 335 -0.98 6.06 7.80
N LEU A 336 -0.24 6.05 8.92
CA LEU A 336 0.68 7.15 9.26
C LEU A 336 1.86 7.27 8.28
N ALA A 337 2.26 6.16 7.63
CA ALA A 337 3.37 6.16 6.69
C ALA A 337 3.02 6.96 5.42
N CYS A 338 1.75 6.94 5.03
CA CYS A 338 1.24 7.60 3.82
C CYS A 338 0.34 8.81 4.11
N GLY A 339 0.26 9.33 5.33
CA GLY A 339 -0.53 10.53 5.63
C GLY A 339 -2.06 10.32 5.65
N GLU A 340 -2.51 9.07 5.82
CA GLU A 340 -3.92 8.68 5.82
C GLU A 340 -4.47 8.43 7.24
N GLU A 341 -3.79 8.90 8.29
CA GLU A 341 -4.16 8.64 9.68
C GLU A 341 -5.58 9.09 10.05
N ALA A 342 -6.16 10.06 9.33
CA ALA A 342 -7.53 10.51 9.54
C ALA A 342 -8.59 9.46 9.14
N ALA A 343 -8.22 8.50 8.28
CA ALA A 343 -9.09 7.39 7.87
C ALA A 343 -9.07 6.23 8.86
N ALA A 344 -8.24 6.30 9.92
CA ALA A 344 -8.11 5.22 10.89
C ALA A 344 -9.44 4.91 11.59
N GLY A 345 -9.82 3.64 11.57
CA GLY A 345 -11.03 3.12 12.21
C GLY A 345 -10.93 1.62 12.50
N PRO A 346 -11.93 1.03 13.18
CA PRO A 346 -11.93 -0.39 13.51
C PRO A 346 -11.71 -1.31 12.30
N ASP A 347 -12.23 -0.91 11.14
CA ASP A 347 -12.18 -1.67 9.89
C ASP A 347 -11.18 -1.10 8.86
N HIS A 348 -10.48 -0.01 9.23
CA HIS A 348 -9.54 0.71 8.38
C HIS A 348 -8.25 0.99 9.15
N TYR A 349 -7.27 0.11 8.99
CA TYR A 349 -6.02 0.13 9.78
C TYR A 349 -4.75 -0.06 8.92
N THR A 350 -4.88 -0.09 7.59
CA THR A 350 -3.76 -0.18 6.65
C THR A 350 -3.89 0.86 5.55
N GLY A 351 -2.80 1.53 5.19
CA GLY A 351 -2.78 2.55 4.13
C GLY A 351 -2.70 1.99 2.71
N ILE A 352 -2.48 2.88 1.73
CA ILE A 352 -2.44 2.55 0.29
C ILE A 352 -1.47 1.43 -0.11
N TRP A 353 -0.41 1.19 0.67
CA TRP A 353 0.56 0.10 0.43
C TRP A 353 0.38 -1.09 1.37
N GLY A 354 -0.75 -1.18 2.08
CA GLY A 354 -1.08 -2.22 3.06
C GLY A 354 -0.98 -3.65 2.54
N GLY A 355 -1.25 -3.85 1.25
CA GLY A 355 -1.12 -5.16 0.61
C GLY A 355 0.30 -5.50 0.16
N TYR A 356 1.22 -4.53 0.08
CA TYR A 356 2.49 -4.72 -0.61
C TYR A 356 3.45 -5.66 0.10
N THR A 357 3.89 -6.66 -0.66
CA THR A 357 5.05 -7.51 -0.33
C THR A 357 6.06 -7.41 -1.47
N GLY A 358 7.33 -7.17 -1.17
CA GLY A 358 8.37 -7.00 -2.17
C GLY A 358 9.46 -6.05 -1.68
N THR A 359 10.20 -5.49 -2.63
CA THR A 359 11.30 -4.57 -2.36
C THR A 359 10.81 -3.12 -2.40
N ALA A 360 11.19 -2.30 -1.43
CA ALA A 360 10.94 -0.86 -1.49
C ALA A 360 12.24 -0.10 -1.24
N TRP A 361 12.30 1.13 -1.75
CA TRP A 361 13.45 2.00 -1.65
C TRP A 361 13.08 3.29 -0.94
N TYR A 362 13.95 3.72 -0.05
CA TYR A 362 13.84 4.98 0.69
C TYR A 362 15.02 5.86 0.33
N ARG A 363 14.78 7.16 0.20
CA ARG A 363 15.84 8.13 -0.06
C ARG A 363 15.66 9.41 0.74
N ARG A 364 16.76 9.89 1.35
CA ARG A 364 16.80 11.12 2.14
C ARG A 364 18.09 11.89 1.88
N LYS A 365 17.97 13.22 1.75
CA LYS A 365 19.11 14.13 1.91
C LYS A 365 19.34 14.38 3.39
N VAL A 366 20.56 14.20 3.85
CA VAL A 366 20.98 14.42 5.23
C VAL A 366 21.94 15.60 5.26
N VAL A 367 21.68 16.57 6.13
CA VAL A 367 22.61 17.67 6.42
C VAL A 367 23.13 17.41 7.82
N ILE A 368 24.44 17.27 7.97
CA ILE A 368 25.06 17.02 9.29
C ILE A 368 24.93 18.27 10.13
N ASP A 369 24.32 18.15 11.32
CA ASP A 369 24.09 19.31 12.15
C ASP A 369 25.41 20.01 12.52
N PRO A 370 25.45 21.36 12.59
CA PRO A 370 26.68 22.12 12.86
C PRO A 370 27.41 21.77 14.17
N GLY A 371 26.76 21.03 15.07
CA GLY A 371 27.32 20.55 16.34
C GLY A 371 28.12 19.26 16.27
N PHE A 372 28.31 18.65 15.08
CA PHE A 372 29.03 17.38 14.95
C PHE A 372 30.45 17.47 15.55
N PRO A 373 30.82 16.61 16.52
CA PRO A 373 32.12 16.68 17.18
C PRO A 373 33.29 16.35 16.25
N LYS A 374 34.35 17.15 16.30
CA LYS A 374 35.59 16.87 15.56
C LYS A 374 36.27 15.60 16.08
N GLY A 375 36.86 14.83 15.16
CA GLY A 375 37.61 13.61 15.49
C GLY A 375 36.73 12.41 15.87
N GLN A 376 35.41 12.53 15.70
CA GLN A 376 34.48 11.42 15.88
C GLN A 376 33.98 10.93 14.52
N ILE A 377 33.57 9.67 14.48
CA ILE A 377 32.94 9.05 13.32
C ILE A 377 31.42 9.14 13.44
N GLY A 378 30.75 9.27 12.30
CA GLY A 378 29.31 9.12 12.20
C GLY A 378 28.93 7.65 12.23
N VAL A 379 27.94 7.31 13.06
CA VAL A 379 27.35 5.98 13.10
C VAL A 379 25.85 6.09 12.86
N LEU A 380 25.42 5.60 11.70
CA LEU A 380 24.01 5.53 11.34
C LEU A 380 23.37 4.35 12.06
N LYS A 381 22.23 4.58 12.70
CA LYS A 381 21.52 3.58 13.49
C LYS A 381 20.08 3.45 13.03
N PHE A 382 19.66 2.21 12.84
CA PHE A 382 18.29 1.85 12.58
C PHE A 382 17.76 1.07 13.77
N GLY A 383 16.66 1.53 14.37
CA GLY A 383 16.04 0.80 15.48
C GLY A 383 15.51 -0.58 15.08
N ALA A 384 15.02 -0.70 13.85
CA ALA A 384 14.59 -1.93 13.20
C ALA A 384 14.16 -1.64 11.74
N VAL A 385 14.44 -2.58 10.85
CA VAL A 385 13.96 -2.56 9.46
C VAL A 385 13.47 -3.94 9.10
N ASN A 386 12.26 -4.06 8.55
CA ASN A 386 11.64 -5.35 8.29
C ASN A 386 11.46 -5.61 6.77
N LEU A 387 12.06 -6.65 6.16
CA LEU A 387 12.84 -7.70 6.81
C LEU A 387 14.35 -7.55 6.63
N THR A 388 14.80 -7.29 5.41
CA THR A 388 16.23 -7.08 5.13
C THR A 388 16.47 -5.66 4.66
N ALA A 389 17.66 -5.15 4.94
CA ALA A 389 18.07 -3.80 4.57
C ALA A 389 19.44 -3.82 3.89
N GLU A 390 19.59 -3.03 2.83
CA GLU A 390 20.89 -2.62 2.29
C GLU A 390 20.96 -1.10 2.34
N VAL A 391 21.98 -0.58 3.03
CA VAL A 391 22.12 0.85 3.34
C VAL A 391 23.24 1.45 2.51
N TYR A 392 22.93 2.51 1.77
CA TYR A 392 23.86 3.23 0.93
C TYR A 392 24.01 4.67 1.42
N TRP A 393 25.25 5.11 1.55
CA TRP A 393 25.63 6.48 1.90
C TRP A 393 26.48 7.05 0.77
N ASP A 394 26.01 8.12 0.14
CA ASP A 394 26.62 8.74 -1.06
C ASP A 394 26.95 7.72 -2.15
N GLY A 395 26.00 6.83 -2.43
CA GLY A 395 26.13 5.78 -3.44
C GLY A 395 26.89 4.53 -2.99
N LYS A 396 27.62 4.58 -1.87
CA LYS A 396 28.39 3.45 -1.35
C LYS A 396 27.57 2.61 -0.38
N LEU A 397 27.55 1.29 -0.56
CA LEU A 397 27.01 0.36 0.42
C LEU A 397 27.83 0.43 1.72
N VAL A 398 27.19 0.80 2.83
CA VAL A 398 27.81 0.95 4.16
C VAL A 398 27.33 -0.09 5.18
N GLY A 399 26.24 -0.81 4.89
CA GLY A 399 25.79 -1.89 5.77
C GLY A 399 24.64 -2.71 5.23
N LYS A 400 24.44 -3.87 5.85
CA LYS A 400 23.33 -4.79 5.58
C LYS A 400 22.75 -5.30 6.88
N ASN A 401 21.46 -5.59 6.89
CA ASN A 401 20.78 -6.23 8.01
C ASN A 401 19.82 -7.32 7.51
N GLU A 402 19.75 -8.40 8.28
CA GLU A 402 18.76 -9.46 8.12
C GLU A 402 18.06 -9.65 9.46
N GLY A 403 16.75 -9.38 9.50
CA GLY A 403 15.95 -9.50 10.71
C GLY A 403 15.15 -8.24 10.99
N GLY A 404 13.88 -8.43 11.35
CA GLY A 404 12.89 -7.35 11.34
C GLY A 404 12.73 -6.56 12.64
N TYR A 405 13.38 -6.98 13.73
CA TYR A 405 13.03 -6.53 15.09
C TYR A 405 14.21 -6.09 15.95
N ALA A 406 15.44 -6.30 15.49
CA ALA A 406 16.64 -5.89 16.21
C ALA A 406 17.23 -4.63 15.58
N PRO A 407 17.84 -3.74 16.39
CA PRO A 407 18.58 -2.61 15.87
C PRO A 407 19.87 -3.06 15.19
N PHE A 408 20.34 -2.26 14.23
CA PHE A 408 21.65 -2.42 13.62
C PHE A 408 22.26 -1.05 13.31
N GLU A 409 23.58 -1.04 13.11
CA GLU A 409 24.33 0.19 12.88
C GLU A 409 25.30 0.07 11.69
N CYS A 410 25.62 1.20 11.07
CA CYS A 410 26.56 1.32 9.96
C CYS A 410 27.52 2.47 10.25
N GLU A 411 28.82 2.19 10.26
CA GLU A 411 29.84 3.24 10.40
C GLU A 411 30.03 3.97 9.08
N LEU A 412 29.99 5.30 9.12
CA LEU A 412 30.14 6.17 7.95
C LEU A 412 31.56 6.74 7.83
N GLY A 413 32.34 6.71 8.91
CA GLY A 413 33.63 7.38 9.03
C GLY A 413 33.48 8.82 9.51
N GLU A 414 34.51 9.64 9.32
CA GLU A 414 34.49 11.05 9.69
C GLU A 414 33.46 11.83 8.85
N LEU A 415 32.73 12.72 9.50
CA LEU A 415 31.77 13.62 8.88
C LEU A 415 32.12 15.07 9.21
N GLU A 416 31.81 15.99 8.30
CA GLU A 416 32.02 17.41 8.52
C GLU A 416 30.72 18.10 8.95
N ALA A 417 30.79 18.98 9.94
CA ALA A 417 29.65 19.78 10.35
C ALA A 417 29.11 20.61 9.16
N GLY A 418 27.82 20.47 8.85
CA GLY A 418 27.16 21.14 7.72
C GLY A 418 27.31 20.43 6.37
N SER A 419 28.03 19.30 6.27
CA SER A 419 28.13 18.54 5.03
C SER A 419 26.76 17.96 4.63
N GLN A 420 26.57 17.76 3.33
CA GLN A 420 25.35 17.19 2.76
C GLN A 420 25.64 15.82 2.18
N HIS A 421 24.76 14.87 2.49
CA HIS A 421 24.88 13.48 2.09
C HIS A 421 23.55 12.94 1.58
N THR A 422 23.61 11.87 0.81
CA THR A 422 22.44 11.10 0.38
C THR A 422 22.42 9.75 1.06
N LEU A 423 21.36 9.49 1.81
CA LEU A 423 21.04 8.19 2.38
C LEU A 423 20.01 7.49 1.48
N VAL A 424 20.35 6.31 0.98
CA VAL A 424 19.42 5.42 0.27
C VAL A 424 19.35 4.09 1.02
N VAL A 425 18.14 3.58 1.22
CA VAL A 425 17.91 2.29 1.89
C VAL A 425 17.03 1.44 1.01
N ARG A 426 17.54 0.28 0.59
CA ARG A 426 16.74 -0.78 -0.02
C ARG A 426 16.23 -1.68 1.08
N VAL A 427 14.92 -1.89 1.14
CA VAL A 427 14.28 -2.81 2.07
C VAL A 427 13.61 -3.92 1.29
N ALA A 428 14.00 -5.17 1.50
CA ALA A 428 13.32 -6.30 0.88
C ALA A 428 12.43 -7.03 1.89
N PHE A 429 11.17 -7.19 1.52
CA PHE A 429 10.22 -8.02 2.23
C PHE A 429 9.80 -9.22 1.35
N PRO A 430 9.73 -10.44 1.89
CA PRO A 430 9.41 -11.64 1.12
C PRO A 430 8.09 -11.51 0.33
N LYS A 431 8.13 -11.77 -0.99
CA LYS A 431 6.94 -11.89 -1.85
C LYS A 431 6.08 -13.11 -1.50
N GLU A 432 6.72 -14.16 -1.00
CA GLU A 432 6.05 -15.32 -0.44
C GLU A 432 6.33 -15.30 1.06
N PHE A 433 5.30 -15.02 1.84
CA PHE A 433 5.43 -15.09 3.29
C PHE A 433 5.08 -16.50 3.74
N ASN A 434 6.09 -17.28 4.12
CA ASN A 434 5.89 -18.55 4.81
C ASN A 434 6.09 -18.34 6.32
N PRO A 435 5.04 -18.46 7.14
CA PRO A 435 5.10 -18.36 8.59
C PRO A 435 6.19 -19.18 9.28
N ILE A 436 6.62 -20.29 8.68
CA ILE A 436 7.65 -21.18 9.23
C ILE A 436 9.05 -20.59 9.05
N ASP A 437 9.26 -19.81 7.98
CA ASP A 437 10.56 -19.25 7.62
C ASP A 437 10.88 -17.97 8.40
N PHE A 438 9.94 -17.49 9.23
CA PHE A 438 10.08 -16.25 10.00
C PHE A 438 9.67 -16.46 11.46
N SER A 439 10.38 -15.80 12.40
CA SER A 439 10.12 -15.84 13.85
C SER A 439 8.85 -15.07 14.26
N ILE A 440 7.69 -15.44 13.73
CA ILE A 440 6.40 -14.76 14.00
C ILE A 440 5.69 -15.25 15.26
N GLY A 441 6.03 -16.44 15.78
CA GLY A 441 5.35 -17.05 16.92
C GLY A 441 3.81 -17.05 16.78
N LYS A 442 3.10 -16.71 17.87
CA LYS A 442 1.62 -16.60 17.92
C LYS A 442 1.04 -15.47 17.04
N GLN A 443 1.89 -14.57 16.52
CA GLN A 443 1.45 -13.32 15.89
C GLN A 443 0.99 -13.46 14.43
N GLY A 444 1.11 -14.64 13.80
CA GLY A 444 0.91 -14.82 12.36
C GLY A 444 -0.49 -14.54 11.78
N TRP A 445 -1.54 -14.53 12.59
CA TRP A 445 -2.94 -14.48 12.14
C TRP A 445 -3.75 -13.31 12.72
N TRP A 446 -3.24 -12.62 13.75
CA TRP A 446 -3.90 -11.46 14.38
C TRP A 446 -3.23 -10.12 14.03
N PHE A 447 -2.00 -10.13 13.51
CA PHE A 447 -1.22 -8.92 13.22
C PHE A 447 -0.96 -8.79 11.72
N SER A 448 -1.06 -7.57 11.20
CA SER A 448 -0.55 -7.23 9.88
C SER A 448 0.98 -7.28 9.88
N HIS A 449 1.57 -7.68 8.76
CA HIS A 449 3.01 -7.51 8.58
C HIS A 449 3.38 -6.02 8.69
N ALA A 450 4.55 -5.75 9.27
CA ALA A 450 5.09 -4.41 9.45
C ALA A 450 6.38 -4.24 8.64
N PRO A 451 6.36 -4.34 7.30
CA PRO A 451 7.54 -4.21 6.47
C PRO A 451 7.98 -2.74 6.33
N GLY A 452 9.27 -2.50 6.09
CA GLY A 452 9.85 -1.17 5.99
C GLY A 452 10.64 -0.74 7.22
N ILE A 453 10.99 0.55 7.25
CA ILE A 453 11.70 1.19 8.36
C ILE A 453 10.67 1.59 9.43
N TRP A 454 10.41 0.69 10.38
CA TRP A 454 9.30 0.85 11.35
C TRP A 454 9.74 1.34 12.74
N GLN A 455 11.03 1.60 12.94
CA GLN A 455 11.62 2.21 14.14
C GLN A 455 12.58 3.35 13.78
N THR A 456 12.91 4.19 14.75
CA THR A 456 13.70 5.41 14.56
C THR A 456 15.01 5.17 13.80
N VAL A 457 15.32 6.10 12.89
CA VAL A 457 16.63 6.22 12.26
C VAL A 457 17.34 7.43 12.84
N MET A 458 18.59 7.26 13.25
CA MET A 458 19.38 8.35 13.85
C MET A 458 20.85 8.25 13.46
N LEU A 459 21.56 9.36 13.61
CA LEU A 459 22.99 9.46 13.46
C LEU A 459 23.60 9.79 14.83
N GLU A 460 24.62 9.04 15.25
CA GLU A 460 25.39 9.32 16.47
C GLU A 460 26.83 9.67 16.11
N ALA A 461 27.46 10.48 16.95
CA ALA A 461 28.91 10.63 16.94
C ALA A 461 29.54 9.63 17.89
N ARG A 462 30.63 8.98 17.46
CA ARG A 462 31.37 8.00 18.25
C ARG A 462 32.87 8.24 18.13
N TRP A 463 33.60 8.13 19.23
CA TRP A 463 35.06 8.12 19.18
C TRP A 463 35.55 6.83 18.52
N PRO A 464 36.40 6.92 17.48
CA PRO A 464 36.89 5.72 16.79
C PRO A 464 37.78 4.86 17.70
N GLU A 465 38.51 5.45 18.64
CA GLU A 465 39.48 4.71 19.48
C GLU A 465 38.86 4.10 20.75
N SER A 466 37.77 4.66 21.27
CA SER A 466 37.21 4.20 22.55
C SER A 466 35.71 4.44 22.66
N HIS A 467 34.96 3.36 22.75
CA HIS A 467 33.54 3.39 23.07
C HIS A 467 33.14 2.07 23.73
N ILE A 468 32.02 2.10 24.45
CA ILE A 468 31.41 0.90 24.99
C ILE A 468 30.51 0.33 23.88
N GLU A 469 30.70 -0.96 23.57
CA GLU A 469 29.92 -1.71 22.57
C GLU A 469 28.78 -2.50 23.24
N GLU A 470 29.11 -3.22 24.31
CA GLU A 470 28.19 -4.10 25.04
C GLU A 470 28.32 -3.89 26.55
N LEU A 471 27.19 -4.03 27.26
CA LEU A 471 27.12 -4.04 28.72
C LEU A 471 26.27 -5.23 29.17
N HIS A 472 26.79 -6.03 30.09
CA HIS A 472 26.04 -7.11 30.72
C HIS A 472 25.84 -6.79 32.21
N VAL A 473 24.58 -6.58 32.61
CA VAL A 473 24.20 -6.32 34.01
C VAL A 473 23.41 -7.51 34.55
N LEU A 474 23.93 -8.14 35.61
CA LEU A 474 23.28 -9.26 36.30
C LEU A 474 22.89 -8.82 37.73
N PRO A 475 21.62 -8.44 37.97
CA PRO A 475 21.19 -8.05 39.30
C PRO A 475 21.03 -9.27 40.22
N GLU A 476 21.62 -9.23 41.41
CA GLU A 476 21.42 -10.21 42.47
C GLU A 476 20.45 -9.67 43.53
N VAL A 477 19.37 -10.41 43.79
CA VAL A 477 18.39 -10.06 44.84
C VAL A 477 18.64 -10.92 46.07
N HIS A 478 19.06 -10.28 47.17
CA HIS A 478 19.17 -10.95 48.47
C HIS A 478 17.90 -10.71 49.30
N PHE A 479 17.16 -11.78 49.59
CA PHE A 479 16.02 -11.71 50.50
C PHE A 479 16.49 -11.85 51.95
N ALA A 480 16.18 -10.87 52.80
CA ALA A 480 16.57 -10.86 54.22
C ALA A 480 15.88 -11.95 55.07
N SER A 481 14.84 -12.62 54.55
CA SER A 481 14.19 -13.73 55.25
C SER A 481 13.75 -14.82 54.27
N LYS A 482 13.98 -16.08 54.67
CA LYS A 482 13.43 -17.26 54.02
C LYS A 482 11.93 -17.32 54.32
N THR A 483 11.12 -16.55 53.62
CA THR A 483 9.70 -16.89 53.54
C THR A 483 9.59 -17.91 52.41
N ALA A 484 9.47 -19.18 52.79
CA ALA A 484 9.18 -20.26 51.85
C ALA A 484 7.87 -19.93 51.12
N LEU A 485 7.90 -20.00 49.79
CA LEU A 485 6.71 -19.99 48.93
C LEU A 485 5.84 -21.23 49.18
#